data_AF-A0A350VXD5-F1
#
_entry.id   AF-A0A350VXD5-F1
#
_cell.length_a   1.000
_cell.length_b   1.000
_cell.length_c   1.000
_cell.angle_alpha   90.00
_cell.angle_beta   90.00
_cell.angle_gamma   90.00
#
_symmetry.space_group_name_H-M   'P 1'
#
loop_
_entity.id
_entity.type
_entity.pdbx_description
1 polymer ?
#
loop_
_entity_poly.entity_id
_entity_poly.type
_entity_poly.pdbx_seq_one_letter_code
_entity_poly.pdbx_strand_id
1 'polypeptide(L)'
;NKGVVSRILPVEDMPFLPNGRPLDIVLNPLGVPSRMNIGQVLEIHLSLAAKALGFNVSTPIFEGADERAIMDTLDLANDYVNMEWEDFKEKHKDDVNEGVMQYLGEHLDHRKEWKGVPISRDGKVRLRDGRTGEYFDSPVTIGHMHYLKLHHLVDDKIHARSTGPYSLVTQQPLGGKAQFGGQRFGEMEVWALEAYGASYTLQEILTVKSDDVVGRVKTYEAIIKGDNIPEPGIPESFKVLLQELRSLALDVKVLDENGEEVNIQESIIGGDETPNYDELKDFKYDDGEFGEHGYQKQEFVDGEMSNVEENDDDDFDDSDFGSDDDFSDDEE
;
A
#
# COMPACT_ATOMS: atom_id res chain seq x y z
N ASN A 1 -8.82 2.20 -17.87
CA ASN A 1 -8.96 1.08 -16.90
C ASN A 1 -7.99 1.36 -15.74
N LYS A 2 -8.26 0.89 -14.50
CA LYS A 2 -7.35 1.04 -13.34
C LYS A 2 -7.20 -0.30 -12.63
N GLY A 3 -5.98 -0.62 -12.22
CA GLY A 3 -5.64 -1.80 -11.43
C GLY A 3 -4.45 -1.55 -10.52
N VAL A 4 -4.12 -2.54 -9.70
CA VAL A 4 -2.91 -2.60 -8.87
C VAL A 4 -2.03 -3.72 -9.45
N VAL A 5 -0.71 -3.49 -9.51
CA VAL A 5 0.23 -4.54 -9.94
C VAL A 5 0.23 -5.65 -8.88
N SER A 6 -0.21 -6.85 -9.25
CA SER A 6 -0.34 -7.98 -8.32
C SER A 6 0.92 -8.84 -8.27
N ARG A 7 1.60 -9.03 -9.39
CA ARG A 7 2.80 -9.86 -9.50
C ARG A 7 3.70 -9.34 -10.60
N ILE A 8 5.01 -9.37 -10.35
CA ILE A 8 6.06 -9.17 -11.35
C ILE A 8 6.58 -10.56 -11.69
N LEU A 9 6.48 -10.93 -12.96
CA LEU A 9 6.97 -12.22 -13.45
C LEU A 9 8.33 -12.04 -14.12
N PRO A 10 9.24 -13.02 -14.00
CA PRO A 10 10.40 -13.12 -14.88
C PRO A 10 9.98 -13.19 -16.35
N VAL A 11 10.85 -12.75 -17.25
CA VAL A 11 10.53 -12.63 -18.68
C VAL A 11 10.28 -14.01 -19.31
N GLU A 12 10.99 -15.03 -18.84
CA GLU A 12 10.84 -16.43 -19.27
C GLU A 12 9.47 -17.03 -18.94
N ASP A 13 8.79 -16.53 -17.91
CA ASP A 13 7.47 -16.97 -17.48
C ASP A 13 6.33 -16.27 -18.24
N MET A 14 6.64 -15.17 -18.94
CA MET A 14 5.63 -14.38 -19.63
C MET A 14 5.18 -15.07 -20.91
N PRO A 15 3.88 -14.95 -21.28
CA PRO A 15 3.43 -15.39 -22.59
C PRO A 15 4.24 -14.75 -23.70
N PHE A 16 4.59 -15.54 -24.71
CA PHE A 16 5.38 -15.08 -25.84
C PHE A 16 4.68 -15.29 -27.17
N LEU A 17 5.01 -14.41 -28.11
CA LEU A 17 4.58 -14.46 -29.50
C LEU A 17 5.26 -15.63 -30.23
N PRO A 18 4.72 -16.09 -31.38
CA PRO A 18 5.32 -17.18 -32.16
C PRO A 18 6.78 -16.94 -32.57
N ASN A 19 7.20 -15.68 -32.68
CA ASN A 19 8.57 -15.29 -32.99
C ASN A 19 9.49 -15.21 -31.74
N GLY A 20 8.99 -15.59 -30.55
CA GLY A 20 9.73 -15.62 -29.29
C GLY A 20 9.69 -14.32 -28.48
N ARG A 21 9.07 -13.25 -28.98
CA ARG A 21 8.98 -11.99 -28.24
C ARG A 21 7.99 -12.10 -27.07
N PRO A 22 8.42 -11.81 -25.82
CA PRO A 22 7.55 -11.84 -24.65
C PRO A 22 6.59 -10.64 -24.63
N LEU A 23 5.47 -10.79 -23.93
CA LEU A 23 4.55 -9.70 -23.61
C LEU A 23 4.98 -8.95 -22.33
N ASP A 24 4.57 -7.69 -22.21
CA ASP A 24 4.93 -6.85 -21.07
C ASP A 24 3.89 -6.88 -19.94
N ILE A 25 2.60 -6.81 -20.27
CA ILE A 25 1.48 -6.71 -19.31
C ILE A 25 0.36 -7.65 -19.73
N VAL A 26 -0.15 -8.43 -18.78
CA VAL A 26 -1.33 -9.28 -18.97
C VAL A 26 -2.52 -8.67 -18.24
N LEU A 27 -3.58 -8.33 -18.98
CA LEU A 27 -4.82 -7.80 -18.41
C LEU A 27 -5.93 -8.85 -18.41
N ASN A 28 -6.72 -8.87 -17.34
CA ASN A 28 -7.90 -9.72 -17.24
C ASN A 28 -9.04 -9.16 -18.10
N PRO A 29 -9.59 -9.93 -19.07
CA PRO A 29 -10.66 -9.47 -19.95
C PRO A 29 -12.00 -9.25 -19.23
N LEU A 30 -12.24 -9.84 -18.06
CA LEU A 30 -13.53 -9.77 -17.35
C LEU A 30 -13.95 -8.33 -16.98
N GLY A 31 -12.98 -7.42 -16.86
CA GLY A 31 -13.25 -6.01 -16.54
C GLY A 31 -13.81 -5.19 -17.71
N VAL A 32 -13.75 -5.69 -18.94
CA VAL A 32 -14.16 -4.93 -20.14
C VAL A 32 -15.68 -4.97 -20.37
N PRO A 33 -16.35 -6.15 -20.37
CA PRO A 33 -17.79 -6.21 -20.66
C PRO A 33 -18.63 -5.47 -19.63
N SER A 34 -18.29 -5.60 -18.35
CA SER A 34 -19.02 -4.98 -17.23
C SER A 34 -18.94 -3.46 -17.21
N ARG A 35 -17.84 -2.89 -17.71
CA ARG A 35 -17.58 -1.44 -17.69
C ARG A 35 -17.93 -0.74 -19.01
N MET A 36 -18.30 -1.50 -20.04
CA MET A 36 -18.68 -1.00 -21.38
C MET A 36 -17.64 -0.07 -22.03
N ASN A 37 -16.36 -0.21 -21.67
CA ASN A 37 -15.28 0.62 -22.20
C ASN A 37 -14.58 -0.07 -23.39
N ILE A 38 -15.32 -0.25 -24.49
CA ILE A 38 -14.83 -0.94 -25.70
C ILE A 38 -13.68 -0.21 -26.40
N GLY A 39 -13.56 1.11 -26.21
CA GLY A 39 -12.48 1.91 -26.80
C GLY A 39 -11.07 1.38 -26.48
N GLN A 40 -10.88 0.76 -25.32
CA GLN A 40 -9.59 0.14 -24.96
C GLN A 40 -9.25 -1.07 -25.87
N VAL A 41 -10.26 -1.78 -26.37
CA VAL A 41 -10.07 -2.92 -27.30
C VAL A 41 -9.76 -2.39 -28.69
N LEU A 42 -10.44 -1.33 -29.12
CA LEU A 42 -10.17 -0.66 -30.39
C LEU A 42 -8.75 -0.07 -30.42
N GLU A 43 -8.31 0.53 -29.31
CA GLU A 43 -6.93 1.00 -29.14
C GLU A 43 -5.92 -0.15 -29.29
N ILE A 44 -6.17 -1.29 -28.63
CA ILE A 44 -5.29 -2.47 -28.74
C ILE A 44 -5.17 -2.95 -30.19
N HIS A 45 -6.28 -3.02 -30.93
CA HIS A 45 -6.27 -3.48 -32.32
C HIS A 45 -5.52 -2.51 -33.24
N LEU A 46 -5.84 -1.22 -33.19
CA LEU A 46 -5.19 -0.23 -34.04
C LEU A 46 -3.70 -0.07 -33.69
N SER A 47 -3.35 -0.12 -32.41
CA SER A 47 -1.97 -0.02 -31.95
C SER A 47 -1.13 -1.24 -32.34
N LEU A 48 -1.70 -2.45 -32.39
CA LEU A 48 -1.02 -3.63 -32.92
C LEU A 48 -0.63 -3.41 -34.38
N ALA A 49 -1.58 -2.97 -35.21
CA ALA A 49 -1.33 -2.70 -36.63
C ALA A 49 -0.30 -1.58 -36.83
N ALA A 50 -0.47 -0.47 -36.12
CA ALA A 50 0.45 0.67 -36.15
C ALA A 50 1.88 0.26 -35.74
N LYS A 51 2.02 -0.54 -34.69
CA LYS A 51 3.33 -0.99 -34.21
C LYS A 51 3.98 -2.00 -35.15
N ALA A 52 3.20 -2.84 -35.82
CA ALA A 52 3.70 -3.75 -36.86
C ALA A 52 4.16 -3.00 -38.12
N LEU A 53 3.46 -1.92 -38.50
CA LEU A 53 3.81 -1.08 -39.65
C LEU A 53 4.90 -0.04 -39.36
N GLY A 54 5.16 0.25 -38.08
CA GLY A 54 6.25 1.12 -37.63
C GLY A 54 5.90 2.61 -37.52
N PHE A 55 4.64 2.98 -37.64
CA PHE A 55 4.20 4.38 -37.51
C PHE A 55 3.31 4.62 -36.29
N ASN A 56 3.17 5.89 -35.90
CA ASN A 56 2.24 6.33 -34.87
C ASN A 56 0.94 6.83 -35.52
N VAL A 57 -0.19 6.59 -34.85
CA VAL A 57 -1.52 7.00 -35.32
C VAL A 57 -2.12 8.00 -34.35
N SER A 58 -2.75 9.04 -34.88
CA SER A 58 -3.58 9.97 -34.13
C SER A 58 -5.02 9.81 -34.59
N THR A 59 -5.92 9.50 -33.66
CA THR A 59 -7.36 9.41 -33.92
C THR A 59 -8.08 10.56 -33.24
N PRO A 60 -8.61 11.54 -33.98
CA PRO A 60 -9.42 12.61 -33.41
C PRO A 60 -10.63 12.07 -32.64
N ILE A 61 -11.10 12.84 -31.67
CA ILE A 61 -12.30 12.50 -30.92
C ILE A 61 -13.50 12.63 -31.87
N PHE A 62 -14.34 11.59 -31.94
CA PHE A 62 -15.54 11.49 -32.79
C PHE A 62 -15.34 11.45 -34.32
N GLU A 63 -14.13 11.73 -34.81
CA GLU A 63 -13.73 11.60 -36.23
C GLU A 63 -12.49 10.70 -36.35
N GLY A 64 -12.45 9.62 -35.57
CA GLY A 64 -11.36 8.65 -35.54
C GLY A 64 -11.49 7.55 -36.60
N ALA A 65 -10.57 6.59 -36.54
CA ALA A 65 -10.62 5.39 -37.38
C ALA A 65 -11.89 4.58 -37.07
N ASP A 66 -12.60 4.15 -38.11
CA ASP A 66 -13.74 3.26 -37.98
C ASP A 66 -13.26 1.80 -37.82
N GLU A 67 -14.17 0.92 -37.39
CA GLU A 67 -13.84 -0.49 -37.15
C GLU A 67 -13.30 -1.17 -38.41
N ARG A 68 -13.83 -0.83 -39.58
CA ARG A 68 -13.40 -1.40 -40.86
C ARG A 68 -11.98 -0.97 -41.22
N ALA A 69 -11.65 0.31 -41.11
CA ALA A 69 -10.28 0.77 -41.33
C ALA A 69 -9.30 0.10 -40.36
N ILE A 70 -9.67 -0.10 -39.09
CA ILE A 70 -8.82 -0.80 -38.13
C ILE A 70 -8.57 -2.24 -38.58
N MET A 71 -9.62 -2.97 -38.99
CA MET A 71 -9.51 -4.34 -39.50
C MET A 71 -8.68 -4.41 -40.79
N ASP A 72 -8.90 -3.49 -41.73
CA ASP A 72 -8.15 -3.45 -43.00
C ASP A 72 -6.67 -3.09 -42.75
N THR A 73 -6.39 -2.24 -41.77
CA THR A 73 -5.01 -1.93 -41.35
C THR A 73 -4.33 -3.13 -40.68
N LEU A 74 -5.07 -3.97 -39.94
CA LEU A 74 -4.53 -5.22 -39.39
C LEU A 74 -4.17 -6.22 -40.48
N ASP A 75 -5.01 -6.36 -41.52
CA ASP A 75 -4.72 -7.20 -42.68
C ASP A 75 -3.49 -6.68 -43.45
N LEU A 76 -3.41 -5.36 -43.66
CA LEU A 76 -2.24 -4.71 -44.25
C LEU A 76 -0.96 -4.98 -43.43
N ALA A 77 -1.05 -4.85 -42.10
CA ALA A 77 0.07 -5.11 -41.20
C ALA A 77 0.53 -6.57 -41.25
N ASN A 78 -0.41 -7.51 -41.30
CA ASN A 78 -0.09 -8.93 -41.44
C ASN A 78 0.66 -9.21 -42.74
N ASP A 79 0.15 -8.69 -43.85
CA ASP A 79 0.77 -8.87 -45.17
C ASP A 79 2.15 -8.20 -45.21
N TYR A 80 2.27 -6.99 -44.70
CA TYR A 80 3.53 -6.26 -44.63
C TYR A 80 4.58 -7.04 -43.85
N VAL A 81 4.22 -7.70 -42.76
CA VAL A 81 5.18 -8.41 -41.92
C VAL A 81 5.54 -9.80 -42.45
N ASN A 82 4.58 -10.51 -43.05
CA ASN A 82 4.72 -11.95 -43.37
C ASN A 82 4.90 -12.28 -44.86
N MET A 83 4.55 -11.40 -45.80
CA MET A 83 4.76 -11.63 -47.24
C MET A 83 6.16 -11.18 -47.69
N GLU A 84 6.59 -11.50 -48.90
CA GLU A 84 7.78 -10.85 -49.47
C GLU A 84 7.45 -9.41 -49.90
N TRP A 85 8.45 -8.52 -49.93
CA TRP A 85 8.22 -7.09 -50.16
C TRP A 85 7.60 -6.79 -51.54
N GLU A 86 8.05 -7.49 -52.58
CA GLU A 86 7.54 -7.29 -53.94
C GLU A 86 6.07 -7.71 -54.05
N ASP A 87 5.71 -8.86 -53.46
CA ASP A 87 4.33 -9.35 -53.43
C ASP A 87 3.40 -8.40 -52.65
N PHE A 88 3.89 -7.87 -51.52
CA PHE A 88 3.17 -6.86 -50.74
C PHE A 88 2.90 -5.59 -51.56
N LYS A 89 3.93 -5.10 -52.24
CA LYS A 89 3.85 -3.88 -53.06
C LYS A 89 2.91 -4.05 -54.24
N GLU A 90 2.90 -5.21 -54.89
CA GLU A 90 1.98 -5.51 -55.98
C GLU A 90 0.53 -5.58 -55.50
N LYS A 91 0.28 -6.28 -54.38
CA LYS A 91 -1.05 -6.47 -53.81
C LYS A 91 -1.70 -5.15 -53.36
N HIS A 92 -0.93 -4.28 -52.70
CA HIS A 92 -1.44 -3.07 -52.02
C HIS A 92 -1.15 -1.77 -52.79
N LYS A 93 -0.79 -1.86 -54.07
CA LYS A 93 -0.41 -0.69 -54.90
C LYS A 93 -1.53 0.35 -55.02
N ASP A 94 -2.78 -0.11 -55.14
CA ASP A 94 -3.93 0.76 -55.38
C ASP A 94 -4.64 1.17 -54.07
N ASP A 95 -4.43 0.42 -52.99
CA ASP A 95 -5.10 0.60 -51.71
C ASP A 95 -4.33 1.50 -50.73
N VAL A 96 -2.99 1.59 -50.89
CA VAL A 96 -2.10 2.32 -49.98
C VAL A 96 -1.59 3.59 -50.65
N ASN A 97 -1.60 4.70 -49.91
CA ASN A 97 -1.06 5.97 -50.38
C ASN A 97 0.44 5.85 -50.72
N GLU A 98 0.88 6.47 -51.81
CA GLU A 98 2.28 6.48 -52.26
C GLU A 98 3.28 6.85 -51.15
N GLY A 99 2.94 7.81 -50.29
CA GLY A 99 3.80 8.22 -49.18
C GLY A 99 3.97 7.14 -48.11
N VAL A 100 2.91 6.37 -47.82
CA VAL A 100 2.97 5.24 -46.88
C VAL A 100 3.78 4.09 -47.49
N MET A 101 3.56 3.78 -48.77
CA MET A 101 4.31 2.74 -49.47
C MET A 101 5.81 3.06 -49.54
N GLN A 102 6.17 4.33 -49.77
CA GLN A 102 7.55 4.79 -49.72
C GLN A 102 8.15 4.60 -48.32
N TYR A 103 7.44 5.05 -47.28
CA TYR A 103 7.89 4.92 -45.90
C TYR A 103 8.17 3.46 -45.50
N LEU A 104 7.24 2.55 -45.84
CA LEU A 104 7.38 1.12 -45.57
C LEU A 104 8.58 0.51 -46.33
N GLY A 105 8.84 0.96 -47.56
CA GLY A 105 9.99 0.51 -48.35
C GLY A 105 11.34 1.02 -47.83
N GLU A 106 11.36 2.19 -47.20
CA GLU A 106 12.57 2.72 -46.54
C GLU A 106 12.83 2.04 -45.18
N HIS A 107 11.80 1.51 -44.51
CA HIS A 107 11.88 0.95 -43.16
C HIS A 107 11.67 -0.58 -43.11
N LEU A 108 12.21 -1.30 -44.10
CA LEU A 108 12.08 -2.76 -44.19
C LEU A 108 12.69 -3.51 -42.99
N ASP A 109 13.68 -2.92 -42.31
CA ASP A 109 14.28 -3.52 -41.12
C ASP A 109 13.28 -3.71 -39.98
N HIS A 110 12.28 -2.83 -39.87
CA HIS A 110 11.24 -2.89 -38.83
C HIS A 110 10.42 -4.19 -38.88
N ARG A 111 10.29 -4.77 -40.09
CA ARG A 111 9.55 -6.01 -40.34
C ARG A 111 10.11 -7.18 -39.52
N LYS A 112 11.42 -7.17 -39.23
CA LYS A 112 12.10 -8.24 -38.48
C LYS A 112 11.53 -8.41 -37.07
N GLU A 113 11.02 -7.34 -36.45
CA GLU A 113 10.45 -7.40 -35.09
C GLU A 113 9.18 -8.25 -35.00
N TRP A 114 8.41 -8.31 -36.10
CA TRP A 114 7.11 -8.95 -36.15
C TRP A 114 7.08 -10.18 -37.07
N LYS A 115 8.14 -10.42 -37.84
CA LYS A 115 8.23 -11.51 -38.82
C LYS A 115 7.88 -12.85 -38.17
N GLY A 116 6.94 -13.59 -38.79
CA GLY A 116 6.48 -14.88 -38.30
C GLY A 116 5.35 -14.82 -37.27
N VAL A 117 4.85 -13.62 -36.94
CA VAL A 117 3.64 -13.43 -36.12
C VAL A 117 2.43 -13.30 -37.05
N PRO A 118 1.50 -14.28 -37.07
CA PRO A 118 0.28 -14.17 -37.86
C PRO A 118 -0.70 -13.21 -37.15
N ILE A 119 -0.94 -12.06 -37.75
CA ILE A 119 -1.88 -11.05 -37.24
C ILE A 119 -3.22 -11.29 -37.94
N SER A 120 -4.23 -11.65 -37.16
CA SER A 120 -5.58 -11.85 -37.69
C SER A 120 -6.35 -10.53 -37.76
N ARG A 121 -7.32 -10.46 -38.67
CA ARG A 121 -8.27 -9.33 -38.82
C ARG A 121 -9.02 -9.00 -37.53
N ASP A 122 -9.20 -9.97 -36.64
CA ASP A 122 -9.83 -9.79 -35.33
C ASP A 122 -8.87 -9.33 -34.22
N GLY A 123 -7.62 -8.99 -34.56
CA GLY A 123 -6.62 -8.46 -33.62
C GLY A 123 -6.05 -9.50 -32.65
N LYS A 124 -6.26 -10.79 -32.94
CA LYS A 124 -5.80 -11.88 -32.08
C LYS A 124 -4.64 -12.65 -32.69
N VAL A 125 -3.79 -13.15 -31.82
CA VAL A 125 -2.61 -13.96 -32.16
C VAL A 125 -2.55 -15.17 -31.25
N ARG A 126 -2.08 -16.31 -31.78
CA ARG A 126 -1.79 -17.49 -30.95
C ARG A 126 -0.51 -17.27 -30.16
N LEU A 127 -0.63 -17.27 -28.84
CA LEU A 127 0.48 -17.14 -27.91
C LEU A 127 0.98 -18.51 -27.47
N ARG A 128 2.21 -18.56 -26.96
CA ARG A 128 2.76 -19.70 -26.23
C ARG A 128 2.96 -19.33 -24.77
N ASP A 129 2.76 -20.29 -23.89
CA ASP A 129 3.00 -20.16 -22.46
C ASP A 129 4.51 -20.18 -22.18
N GLY A 130 5.01 -19.17 -21.48
CA GLY A 130 6.42 -19.02 -21.07
C GLY A 130 6.95 -20.24 -20.32
N ARG A 131 6.11 -20.85 -19.48
CA ARG A 131 6.53 -21.92 -18.57
C ARG A 131 6.62 -23.29 -19.22
N THR A 132 5.67 -23.58 -20.11
CA THR A 132 5.53 -24.91 -20.73
C THR A 132 6.03 -24.93 -22.17
N GLY A 133 6.04 -23.77 -22.84
CA GLY A 133 6.31 -23.63 -24.27
C GLY A 133 5.16 -24.05 -25.17
N GLU A 134 4.06 -24.56 -24.60
CA GLU A 134 2.87 -24.99 -25.35
C GLU A 134 2.05 -23.80 -25.82
N TYR A 135 1.29 -23.99 -26.90
CA TYR A 135 0.36 -22.96 -27.37
C TYR A 135 -0.88 -22.92 -26.48
N PHE A 136 -1.40 -21.72 -26.23
CA PHE A 136 -2.73 -21.58 -25.62
C PHE A 136 -3.81 -22.14 -26.56
N ASP A 137 -4.88 -22.67 -25.97
CA ASP A 137 -6.00 -23.29 -26.70
C ASP A 137 -6.68 -22.32 -27.69
N SER A 138 -6.77 -21.05 -27.30
CA SER A 138 -7.45 -19.99 -28.07
C SER A 138 -6.51 -18.82 -28.37
N PRO A 139 -6.66 -18.16 -29.52
CA PRO A 139 -5.91 -16.95 -29.84
C PRO A 139 -6.34 -15.80 -28.90
N VAL A 140 -5.38 -14.97 -28.53
CA VAL A 140 -5.54 -13.90 -27.54
C VAL A 140 -5.34 -12.55 -28.21
N THR A 141 -6.14 -11.56 -27.81
CA THR A 141 -5.98 -10.18 -28.27
C THR A 141 -4.70 -9.58 -27.69
N ILE A 142 -3.85 -9.04 -28.57
CA ILE A 142 -2.60 -8.37 -28.20
C ILE A 142 -2.52 -6.99 -28.84
N GLY A 143 -1.68 -6.12 -28.28
CA GLY A 143 -1.39 -4.81 -28.86
C GLY A 143 -0.78 -3.89 -27.82
N HIS A 144 -0.70 -2.60 -28.15
CA HIS A 144 0.01 -1.61 -27.36
C HIS A 144 -0.95 -0.55 -26.82
N MET A 145 -1.27 -0.65 -25.54
CA MET A 145 -2.08 0.36 -24.86
C MET A 145 -1.18 1.35 -24.10
N HIS A 146 -1.59 2.61 -24.03
CA HIS A 146 -0.91 3.59 -23.22
C HIS A 146 -1.32 3.49 -21.75
N TYR A 147 -0.35 3.26 -20.86
CA TYR A 147 -0.59 3.18 -19.41
C TYR A 147 0.11 4.30 -18.66
N LEU A 148 -0.55 4.78 -17.60
CA LEU A 148 -0.01 5.79 -16.69
C LEU A 148 0.16 5.20 -15.29
N LYS A 149 1.28 5.52 -14.64
CA LYS A 149 1.50 5.24 -13.22
C LYS A 149 0.84 6.35 -12.40
N LEU A 150 -0.11 5.99 -11.55
CA LEU A 150 -0.75 6.94 -10.64
C LEU A 150 0.12 7.20 -9.41
N HIS A 151 -0.06 8.36 -8.78
CA HIS A 151 0.63 8.77 -7.55
C HIS A 151 0.29 7.87 -6.33
N HIS A 152 -0.67 6.96 -6.44
CA HIS A 152 -1.06 6.09 -5.34
C HIS A 152 -0.08 4.94 -5.15
N LEU A 153 1.06 5.20 -4.52
CA LEU A 153 2.05 4.19 -4.16
C LEU A 153 1.65 3.48 -2.86
N VAL A 154 2.03 2.21 -2.77
CA VAL A 154 1.79 1.40 -1.57
C VAL A 154 2.69 1.86 -0.42
N ASP A 155 3.88 2.34 -0.75
CA ASP A 155 4.87 2.84 0.21
C ASP A 155 4.29 3.95 1.09
N ASP A 156 3.63 4.95 0.48
CA ASP A 156 2.91 6.01 1.20
C ASP A 156 1.68 5.50 1.98
N LYS A 157 1.26 4.26 1.72
CA LYS A 157 -0.01 3.70 2.16
C LYS A 157 0.09 2.69 3.30
N ILE A 158 1.21 2.00 3.47
CA ILE A 158 1.41 1.09 4.59
C ILE A 158 1.56 1.91 5.88
N HIS A 159 0.88 1.47 6.93
CA HIS A 159 0.96 2.06 8.26
C HIS A 159 0.66 0.98 9.30
N ALA A 160 1.52 0.86 10.30
CA ALA A 160 1.36 -0.05 11.42
C ALA A 160 1.68 0.69 12.71
N ARG A 161 1.00 0.33 13.78
CA ARG A 161 1.17 0.91 15.12
C ARG A 161 1.12 -0.21 16.15
N SER A 162 2.13 -0.26 17.03
CA SER A 162 2.11 -1.04 18.27
C SER A 162 1.61 -0.16 19.42
N THR A 163 2.41 0.82 19.82
CA THR A 163 2.09 1.87 20.80
C THR A 163 2.30 3.25 20.16
N GLY A 164 1.87 4.32 20.81
CA GLY A 164 2.00 5.67 20.24
C GLY A 164 1.27 6.72 21.07
N PRO A 165 1.20 7.97 20.59
CA PRO A 165 0.59 9.05 21.35
C PRO A 165 -0.93 8.88 21.50
N TYR A 166 -1.46 9.50 22.54
CA TYR A 166 -2.86 9.48 22.95
C TYR A 166 -3.43 10.90 23.03
N SER A 167 -4.75 11.01 22.86
CA SER A 167 -5.50 12.24 23.07
C SER A 167 -5.46 12.66 24.54
N LEU A 168 -5.30 13.96 24.81
CA LEU A 168 -5.27 14.49 26.18
C LEU A 168 -6.59 14.24 26.93
N VAL A 169 -7.73 14.39 26.24
CA VAL A 169 -9.06 14.34 26.86
C VAL A 169 -9.58 12.91 26.93
N THR A 170 -9.68 12.24 25.78
CA THR A 170 -10.31 10.92 25.70
C THR A 170 -9.36 9.76 25.98
N GLN A 171 -8.06 10.03 26.11
CA GLN A 171 -7.01 9.00 26.26
C GLN A 171 -6.98 7.94 25.16
N GLN A 172 -7.69 8.16 24.04
CA GLN A 172 -7.69 7.27 22.89
C GLN A 172 -6.45 7.50 22.00
N PRO A 173 -5.98 6.47 21.28
CA PRO A 173 -4.96 6.60 20.24
C PRO A 173 -5.25 7.76 19.28
N LEU A 174 -4.25 8.64 19.05
CA LEU A 174 -4.41 9.69 18.02
C LEU A 174 -4.65 9.08 16.64
N GLY A 175 -5.28 9.86 15.75
CA GLY A 175 -5.54 9.44 14.37
C GLY A 175 -4.47 9.93 13.39
N GLY A 176 -4.36 9.24 12.25
CA GLY A 176 -3.52 9.69 11.14
C GLY A 176 -2.08 9.20 11.19
N LYS A 177 -1.53 8.92 10.00
CA LYS A 177 -0.22 8.27 9.86
C LYS A 177 0.94 9.09 10.37
N ALA A 178 0.91 10.39 10.12
CA ALA A 178 1.96 11.32 10.54
C ALA A 178 2.14 11.37 12.06
N GLN A 179 1.12 10.96 12.82
CA GLN A 179 1.13 10.95 14.28
C GLN A 179 1.25 9.53 14.86
N PHE A 180 1.69 8.55 14.05
CA PHE A 180 1.66 7.13 14.40
C PHE A 180 0.28 6.70 14.92
N GLY A 181 -0.77 7.16 14.23
CA GLY A 181 -2.14 7.05 14.70
C GLY A 181 -2.69 5.63 14.68
N GLY A 182 -3.67 5.36 15.56
CA GLY A 182 -4.41 4.10 15.58
C GLY A 182 -5.40 4.00 14.42
N GLN A 183 -5.78 2.78 14.07
CA GLN A 183 -6.88 2.56 13.13
C GLN A 183 -8.20 2.76 13.86
N ARG A 184 -9.12 3.53 13.26
CA ARG A 184 -10.45 3.68 13.81
C ARG A 184 -11.19 2.34 13.73
N PHE A 185 -11.65 1.87 14.87
CA PHE A 185 -12.62 0.79 14.99
C PHE A 185 -14.00 1.43 15.17
N GLY A 186 -14.83 1.38 14.13
CA GLY A 186 -16.12 2.05 14.11
C GLY A 186 -17.25 1.16 14.61
N GLU A 187 -18.45 1.74 14.68
CA GLU A 187 -19.67 1.06 15.09
C GLU A 187 -19.99 -0.16 14.20
N MET A 188 -19.73 -0.07 12.90
CA MET A 188 -19.96 -1.20 11.97
C MET A 188 -19.01 -2.37 12.26
N GLU A 189 -17.78 -2.10 12.65
CA GLU A 189 -16.83 -3.14 13.04
C GLU A 189 -17.16 -3.74 14.42
N VAL A 190 -17.69 -2.92 15.34
CA VAL A 190 -18.24 -3.41 16.62
C VAL A 190 -19.37 -4.40 16.38
N TRP A 191 -20.36 -4.04 15.56
CA TRP A 191 -21.47 -4.95 15.22
C TRP A 191 -20.99 -6.25 14.58
N ALA A 192 -19.92 -6.20 13.80
CA ALA A 192 -19.34 -7.40 13.22
C ALA A 192 -18.83 -8.35 14.32
N LEU A 193 -18.10 -7.86 15.32
CA LEU A 193 -17.62 -8.68 16.44
C LEU A 193 -18.74 -9.16 17.35
N GLU A 194 -19.75 -8.32 17.59
CA GLU A 194 -20.95 -8.72 18.34
C GLU A 194 -21.68 -9.88 17.65
N ALA A 195 -21.84 -9.82 16.32
CA ALA A 195 -22.48 -10.88 15.55
C ALA A 195 -21.71 -12.21 15.61
N TYR A 196 -20.39 -12.16 15.73
CA TYR A 196 -19.56 -13.36 15.94
C TYR A 196 -19.60 -13.87 17.39
N GLY A 197 -20.13 -13.09 18.34
CA GLY A 197 -20.05 -13.41 19.77
C GLY A 197 -18.62 -13.30 20.32
N ALA A 198 -17.76 -12.50 19.69
CA ALA A 198 -16.36 -12.31 20.08
C ALA A 198 -16.22 -11.32 21.25
N SER A 199 -16.82 -11.65 22.39
CA SER A 199 -16.92 -10.76 23.56
C SER A 199 -15.57 -10.31 24.10
N TYR A 200 -14.62 -11.23 24.29
CA TYR A 200 -13.28 -10.90 24.80
C TYR A 200 -12.49 -10.02 23.82
N THR A 201 -12.57 -10.30 22.52
CA THR A 201 -11.89 -9.50 21.49
C THR A 201 -12.47 -8.09 21.40
N LEU A 202 -13.80 -7.98 21.47
CA LEU A 202 -14.47 -6.69 21.48
C LEU A 202 -14.10 -5.91 22.75
N GLN A 203 -14.11 -6.56 23.91
CA GLN A 203 -13.72 -5.94 25.18
C GLN A 203 -12.29 -5.42 25.11
N GLU A 204 -11.35 -6.21 24.60
CA GLU A 204 -9.95 -5.81 24.45
C GLU A 204 -9.78 -4.56 23.57
N ILE A 205 -10.52 -4.49 22.44
CA ILE A 205 -10.49 -3.34 21.52
C ILE A 205 -11.06 -2.09 22.19
N LEU A 206 -12.13 -2.22 22.97
CA LEU A 206 -12.80 -1.11 23.65
C LEU A 206 -12.09 -0.65 24.93
N THR A 207 -11.10 -1.39 25.44
CA THR A 207 -10.44 -1.10 26.73
C THR A 207 -8.92 -0.99 26.54
N VAL A 208 -8.17 -2.08 26.75
CA VAL A 208 -6.70 -2.11 26.85
C VAL A 208 -5.98 -1.71 25.56
N LYS A 209 -6.64 -1.84 24.39
CA LYS A 209 -6.11 -1.36 23.10
C LYS A 209 -6.48 0.10 22.77
N SER A 210 -7.30 0.73 23.61
CA SER A 210 -7.81 2.09 23.41
C SER A 210 -7.47 2.99 24.59
N ASP A 211 -8.39 3.12 25.55
CA ASP A 211 -8.43 4.19 26.54
C ASP A 211 -8.47 3.70 28.00
N ASP A 212 -8.32 2.39 28.25
CA ASP A 212 -8.00 1.91 29.60
C ASP A 212 -6.52 2.21 29.91
N VAL A 213 -6.26 3.35 30.56
CA VAL A 213 -4.91 3.87 30.82
C VAL A 213 -4.09 2.91 31.69
N VAL A 214 -4.71 2.32 32.71
CA VAL A 214 -4.01 1.40 33.62
C VAL A 214 -3.87 0.02 32.96
N GLY A 215 -4.95 -0.46 32.33
CA GLY A 215 -4.97 -1.77 31.68
C GLY A 215 -3.98 -1.86 30.51
N ARG A 216 -3.81 -0.79 29.71
CA ARG A 216 -2.87 -0.81 28.58
C ARG A 216 -1.41 -0.94 29.02
N VAL A 217 -1.01 -0.28 30.12
CA VAL A 217 0.35 -0.35 30.66
C VAL A 217 0.63 -1.75 31.18
N LYS A 218 -0.29 -2.30 32.00
CA LYS A 218 -0.16 -3.67 32.53
C LYS A 218 -0.19 -4.72 31.43
N THR A 219 -1.00 -4.51 30.39
CA THR A 219 -1.07 -5.40 29.22
C THR A 219 0.26 -5.41 28.48
N TYR A 220 0.87 -4.24 28.27
CA TYR A 220 2.18 -4.13 27.63
C TYR A 220 3.26 -4.85 28.45
N GLU A 221 3.28 -4.66 29.76
CA GLU A 221 4.20 -5.34 30.68
C GLU A 221 4.00 -6.86 30.67
N ALA A 222 2.75 -7.34 30.71
CA ALA A 222 2.43 -8.77 30.65
C ALA A 222 2.88 -9.40 29.32
N ILE A 223 2.72 -8.70 28.19
CA ILE A 223 3.19 -9.17 26.88
C ILE A 223 4.71 -9.34 26.88
N ILE A 224 5.46 -8.41 27.46
CA ILE A 224 6.93 -8.49 27.55
C ILE A 224 7.34 -9.67 28.44
N LYS A 225 6.66 -9.86 29.57
CA LYS A 225 6.94 -10.96 30.52
C LYS A 225 6.47 -12.33 30.04
N GLY A 226 5.62 -12.38 29.01
CA GLY A 226 4.97 -13.61 28.56
C GLY A 226 3.86 -14.09 29.51
N ASP A 227 3.35 -13.20 30.35
CA ASP A 227 2.26 -13.48 31.29
C ASP A 227 0.89 -13.30 30.62
N ASN A 228 -0.15 -13.83 31.27
CA ASN A 228 -1.52 -13.61 30.80
C ASN A 228 -1.93 -12.15 30.97
N ILE A 229 -2.67 -11.64 29.98
CA ILE A 229 -3.21 -10.28 29.98
C ILE A 229 -4.18 -10.13 31.16
N PRO A 230 -4.05 -9.06 31.98
CA PRO A 230 -4.94 -8.81 33.11
C PRO A 230 -6.37 -8.49 32.67
N GLU A 231 -7.32 -8.59 33.60
CA GLU A 231 -8.70 -8.18 33.33
C GLU A 231 -8.79 -6.67 33.05
N PRO A 232 -9.51 -6.25 31.99
CA PRO A 232 -9.66 -4.85 31.65
C PRO A 232 -10.41 -4.04 32.72
N GLY A 233 -10.01 -2.79 32.89
CA GLY A 233 -10.69 -1.81 33.74
C GLY A 233 -11.79 -1.04 33.01
N ILE A 234 -12.19 0.08 33.63
CA ILE A 234 -13.22 0.99 33.09
C ILE A 234 -12.56 1.91 32.04
N PRO A 235 -13.10 2.00 30.81
CA PRO A 235 -12.64 2.93 29.78
C PRO A 235 -12.63 4.38 30.26
N GLU A 236 -11.61 5.15 29.91
CA GLU A 236 -11.55 6.57 30.25
C GLU A 236 -12.67 7.37 29.58
N SER A 237 -13.06 7.00 28.35
CA SER A 237 -14.21 7.63 27.68
C SER A 237 -15.52 7.52 28.47
N PHE A 238 -15.72 6.45 29.24
CA PHE A 238 -16.89 6.32 30.10
C PHE A 238 -16.83 7.27 31.30
N LYS A 239 -15.65 7.47 31.89
CA LYS A 239 -15.45 8.46 32.97
C LYS A 239 -15.68 9.89 32.46
N VAL A 240 -15.14 10.21 31.28
CA VAL A 240 -15.35 11.51 30.62
C VAL A 240 -16.85 11.75 30.37
N LEU A 241 -17.57 10.75 29.87
CA LEU A 241 -19.02 10.82 29.66
C LEU A 241 -19.78 11.14 30.97
N LEU A 242 -19.43 10.49 32.08
CA LEU A 242 -20.07 10.76 33.38
C LEU A 242 -19.87 12.21 33.81
N GLN A 243 -18.66 12.75 33.65
CA GLN A 243 -18.38 14.15 33.99
C GLN A 243 -19.08 15.13 33.05
N GLU A 244 -19.18 14.82 31.76
CA GLU A 244 -19.95 15.63 30.81
C GLU A 244 -21.44 15.69 31.18
N LEU A 245 -22.04 14.57 31.60
CA LEU A 245 -23.43 14.56 32.06
C LEU A 245 -23.62 15.33 33.39
N ARG A 246 -22.68 15.19 34.34
CA ARG A 246 -22.70 15.95 35.61
C ARG A 246 -22.55 17.45 35.38
N SER A 247 -21.79 17.86 34.38
CA SER A 247 -21.66 19.27 33.99
C SER A 247 -22.99 19.90 33.54
N LEU A 248 -23.93 19.06 33.07
CA LEU A 248 -25.30 19.45 32.71
C LEU A 248 -26.29 19.35 33.88
N ALA A 249 -25.80 19.22 35.12
CA ALA A 249 -26.59 18.99 36.32
C ALA A 249 -27.42 17.69 36.28
N LEU A 250 -26.96 16.67 35.56
CA LEU A 250 -27.50 15.32 35.62
C LEU A 250 -26.65 14.48 36.57
N ASP A 251 -27.25 14.02 37.67
CA ASP A 251 -26.59 13.15 38.64
C ASP A 251 -26.63 11.69 38.15
N VAL A 252 -25.52 11.22 37.59
CA VAL A 252 -25.34 9.84 37.14
C VAL A 252 -24.46 9.10 38.15
N LYS A 253 -25.02 8.01 38.68
CA LYS A 253 -24.39 7.14 39.67
C LYS A 253 -24.32 5.72 39.15
N VAL A 254 -23.19 5.05 39.37
CA VAL A 254 -23.03 3.63 39.10
C VAL A 254 -23.31 2.89 40.39
N LEU A 255 -24.25 1.96 40.35
CA LEU A 255 -24.68 1.18 41.51
C LEU A 255 -24.21 -0.26 41.36
N ASP A 256 -23.86 -0.88 42.48
CA ASP A 256 -23.62 -2.32 42.55
C ASP A 256 -24.95 -3.11 42.61
N GLU A 257 -24.86 -4.44 42.75
CA GLU A 257 -26.03 -5.31 42.90
C GLU A 257 -26.85 -5.03 44.17
N ASN A 258 -26.25 -4.42 45.20
CA ASN A 258 -26.86 -4.10 46.48
C ASN A 258 -27.49 -2.68 46.49
N GLY A 259 -27.33 -1.92 45.41
CA GLY A 259 -27.77 -0.52 45.32
C GLY A 259 -26.84 0.47 46.01
N GLU A 260 -25.62 0.06 46.35
CA GLU A 260 -24.57 0.92 46.87
C GLU A 260 -23.81 1.60 45.73
N GLU A 261 -23.38 2.84 45.93
CA GLU A 261 -22.69 3.63 44.92
C GLU A 261 -21.25 3.16 44.74
N VAL A 262 -20.90 2.74 43.53
CA VAL A 262 -19.54 2.37 43.16
C VAL A 262 -18.77 3.65 42.85
N ASN A 263 -17.74 3.91 43.65
CA ASN A 263 -16.92 5.09 43.48
C ASN A 263 -15.92 4.87 42.33
N ILE A 264 -16.27 5.38 41.14
CA ILE A 264 -15.38 5.39 39.98
C ILE A 264 -14.39 6.54 40.20
N GLN A 265 -13.35 6.31 40.99
CA GLN A 265 -12.35 7.33 41.29
C GLN A 265 -11.54 7.71 40.03
N GLU A 266 -11.19 8.99 39.98
CA GLU A 266 -10.31 9.60 38.99
C GLU A 266 -8.88 9.08 39.19
N SER A 267 -8.47 8.13 38.36
CA SER A 267 -7.07 7.80 38.20
C SER A 267 -6.40 8.87 37.32
N ILE A 268 -6.19 10.06 37.91
CA ILE A 268 -5.40 11.24 37.45
C ILE A 268 -6.27 12.52 37.44
N ILE A 269 -6.27 13.24 38.56
CA ILE A 269 -5.86 14.67 38.71
C ILE A 269 -5.79 14.96 40.22
N GLY A 270 -4.58 14.92 40.78
CA GLY A 270 -4.28 15.47 42.12
C GLY A 270 -4.54 14.53 43.32
N GLY A 271 -3.59 13.65 43.62
CA GLY A 271 -3.54 12.92 44.89
C GLY A 271 -2.59 11.73 44.86
N ASP A 272 -1.38 11.93 45.38
CA ASP A 272 -0.41 10.96 45.93
C ASP A 272 -0.05 9.65 45.20
N GLU A 273 -0.47 9.43 43.96
CA GLU A 273 0.03 8.33 43.12
C GLU A 273 0.40 8.80 41.70
N THR A 274 1.21 9.86 41.61
CA THR A 274 2.09 9.97 40.44
C THR A 274 3.05 8.77 40.50
N PRO A 275 3.17 7.93 39.45
CA PRO A 275 4.37 7.13 39.29
C PRO A 275 5.52 8.12 39.35
N ASN A 276 6.42 7.93 40.31
CA ASN A 276 7.50 8.87 40.55
C ASN A 276 8.28 9.02 39.25
N TYR A 277 8.28 10.21 38.64
CA TYR A 277 9.01 10.45 37.40
C TYR A 277 10.53 10.29 37.60
N ASP A 278 11.00 10.30 38.86
CA ASP A 278 12.38 9.96 39.20
C ASP A 278 12.67 8.44 39.19
N GLU A 279 11.68 7.55 39.33
CA GLU A 279 11.88 6.10 39.08
C GLU A 279 12.02 5.77 37.57
N LEU A 280 11.66 6.71 36.69
CA LEU A 280 11.92 6.62 35.24
C LEU A 280 13.34 7.04 34.84
N LYS A 281 14.11 7.70 35.73
CA LYS A 281 15.50 8.08 35.44
C LYS A 281 16.50 6.94 35.67
N ASP A 282 16.16 5.98 36.52
CA ASP A 282 16.98 4.77 36.72
C ASP A 282 16.91 3.79 35.55
N PHE A 283 16.01 4.01 34.58
CA PHE A 283 16.09 3.40 33.25
C PHE A 283 17.10 4.14 32.38
N LYS A 284 18.36 4.23 32.84
CA LYS A 284 19.46 4.30 31.87
C LYS A 284 19.37 3.01 31.06
N TYR A 285 19.19 3.16 29.74
CA TYR A 285 19.33 2.08 28.79
C TYR A 285 20.62 1.32 29.10
N ASP A 286 20.49 0.07 29.53
CA ASP A 286 21.62 -0.85 29.58
C ASP A 286 21.86 -1.32 28.14
N ASP A 287 22.67 -0.55 27.40
CA ASP A 287 23.06 -0.84 26.01
C ASP A 287 23.77 -2.22 25.90
N GLY A 288 24.22 -2.82 27.02
CA GLY A 288 24.93 -4.09 27.07
C GLY A 288 24.08 -5.33 26.74
N GLU A 289 22.76 -5.29 26.89
CA GLU A 289 21.91 -6.49 26.79
C GLU A 289 21.74 -6.99 25.33
N PHE A 290 21.89 -6.11 24.34
CA PHE A 290 21.75 -6.47 22.93
C PHE A 290 22.97 -7.22 22.38
N GLY A 291 24.17 -6.92 22.90
CA GLY A 291 25.41 -7.57 22.50
C GLY A 291 25.46 -9.05 22.90
N GLU A 292 24.96 -9.39 24.08
CA GLU A 292 24.90 -10.79 24.57
C GLU A 292 24.00 -11.68 23.71
N HIS A 293 22.99 -11.09 23.06
CA HIS A 293 22.09 -11.78 22.14
C HIS A 293 22.56 -11.76 20.67
N GLY A 294 23.79 -11.27 20.41
CA GLY A 294 24.43 -11.31 19.09
C GLY A 294 23.97 -10.22 18.14
N TYR A 295 23.35 -9.15 18.65
CA TYR A 295 23.00 -7.98 17.84
C TYR A 295 24.19 -7.01 17.79
N GLN A 296 24.56 -6.59 16.58
CA GLN A 296 25.60 -5.58 16.35
C GLN A 296 24.93 -4.23 16.10
N LYS A 297 25.41 -3.19 16.78
CA LYS A 297 24.96 -1.81 16.59
C LYS A 297 25.37 -1.34 15.20
N GLN A 298 24.42 -0.80 14.43
CA GLN A 298 24.65 -0.26 13.09
C GLN A 298 24.33 1.23 13.06
N GLU A 299 25.27 2.01 12.53
CA GLU A 299 25.08 3.44 12.31
C GLU A 299 25.16 3.78 10.82
N PHE A 300 24.59 4.93 10.46
CA PHE A 300 24.67 5.45 9.10
C PHE A 300 25.89 6.34 8.96
N VAL A 301 26.88 5.86 8.21
CA VAL A 301 28.05 6.67 7.82
C VAL A 301 28.02 6.83 6.30
N ASP A 302 28.02 8.08 5.82
CA ASP A 302 28.02 8.43 4.40
C ASP A 302 26.91 7.77 3.55
N GLY A 303 25.75 7.51 4.16
CA GLY A 303 24.57 6.99 3.45
C GLY A 303 24.52 5.46 3.30
N GLU A 304 25.46 4.73 3.88
CA GLU A 304 25.45 3.27 3.98
C GLU A 304 25.45 2.83 5.46
N MET A 305 24.84 1.67 5.75
CA MET A 305 24.83 1.09 7.10
C MET A 305 26.17 0.38 7.37
N SER A 306 26.87 0.79 8.42
CA SER A 306 28.12 0.18 8.89
C SER A 306 28.00 -0.31 10.34
N ASN A 307 28.69 -1.41 10.66
CA ASN A 307 28.72 -1.96 12.02
C ASN A 307 29.69 -1.15 12.89
N VAL A 308 29.30 -0.87 14.13
CA VAL A 308 30.14 -0.21 15.14
C VAL A 308 30.78 -1.29 16.03
N GLU A 309 32.10 -1.26 16.19
CA GLU A 309 32.82 -2.07 17.19
C GLU A 309 32.91 -1.27 18.50
N GLU A 310 32.27 -1.75 19.57
CA GLU A 310 32.36 -1.13 20.89
C GLU A 310 33.71 -1.48 21.54
N ASN A 311 34.47 -0.45 21.95
CA ASN A 311 35.61 -0.59 22.86
C ASN A 311 35.10 -0.25 24.27
N ASP A 312 35.08 -1.24 25.15
CA ASP A 312 34.85 -1.04 26.59
C ASP A 312 36.08 -0.37 27.20
N ASP A 313 35.97 0.88 27.64
CA ASP A 313 36.81 1.51 28.68
C ASP A 313 36.17 2.86 29.13
N ASP A 314 35.42 2.78 30.23
CA ASP A 314 35.37 3.64 31.44
C ASP A 314 35.03 5.16 31.45
N ASP A 315 34.06 5.45 32.34
CA ASP A 315 33.96 6.53 33.34
C ASP A 315 33.85 8.01 32.93
N PHE A 316 32.62 8.55 33.04
CA PHE A 316 32.37 9.98 33.23
C PHE A 316 31.74 10.24 34.62
N ASP A 317 32.51 10.90 35.47
CA ASP A 317 32.25 11.32 36.84
C ASP A 317 31.23 12.48 36.89
N ASP A 318 30.12 12.31 37.62
CA ASP A 318 29.03 13.27 37.73
C ASP A 318 29.11 13.95 39.11
N SER A 319 30.03 14.90 39.24
CA SER A 319 30.16 15.73 40.44
C SER A 319 30.31 17.21 40.08
N ASP A 320 29.25 17.84 39.53
CA ASP A 320 29.12 19.30 39.60
C ASP A 320 27.69 19.77 39.36
N PHE A 321 26.83 19.73 40.39
CA PHE A 321 25.74 20.71 40.53
C PHE A 321 25.47 20.91 42.01
N GLY A 322 26.37 21.69 42.63
CA GLY A 322 26.18 22.25 43.96
C GLY A 322 25.08 23.32 43.95
N SER A 323 24.33 23.32 45.05
CA SER A 323 23.39 24.34 45.51
C SER A 323 23.89 25.76 45.31
N ASP A 324 23.00 26.68 44.91
CA ASP A 324 22.91 28.01 45.51
C ASP A 324 21.47 28.53 45.40
N ASP A 325 20.83 28.58 46.58
CA ASP A 325 19.65 29.38 46.89
C ASP A 325 20.03 30.88 46.95
N ASP A 326 18.99 31.71 46.97
CA ASP A 326 18.95 33.16 47.24
C ASP A 326 19.32 34.12 46.11
N PHE A 327 18.32 34.82 45.56
CA PHE A 327 18.28 36.28 45.66
C PHE A 327 16.83 36.81 45.62
N SER A 328 16.63 37.76 46.51
CA SER A 328 15.43 38.48 46.95
C SER A 328 14.87 39.51 45.97
N ASP A 329 13.58 39.83 46.20
CA ASP A 329 12.89 41.14 46.15
C ASP A 329 13.40 42.32 45.29
N ASP A 330 12.37 42.97 44.75
CA ASP A 330 12.15 44.42 44.59
C ASP A 330 12.52 45.18 43.29
N GLU A 331 11.47 45.87 42.81
CA GLU A 331 11.38 47.20 42.21
C GLU A 331 12.18 47.55 40.93
N GLU A 332 11.49 47.73 39.80
CA GLU A 332 10.94 49.01 39.30
C GLU A 332 10.01 48.81 38.09
#